data_AF-A0A3A9GUS6-F1
#
_entry.id   AF-A0A3A9GUS6-F1
#
_cell.length_a   1.000
_cell.length_b   1.000
_cell.length_c   1.000
_cell.angle_alpha   90.00
_cell.angle_beta   90.00
_cell.angle_gamma   90.00
#
_symmetry.space_group_name_H-M   'P 1'
#
loop_
_entity.id
_entity.type
_entity.pdbx_description
1 polymer ?
#
loop_
_entity_poly.entity_id
_entity_poly.type
_entity_poly.pdbx_seq_one_letter_code
_entity_poly.pdbx_strand_id
1 'polypeptide(L)'
;MLTEEQLETLGDEIAALYQQLESDVIADIARRVRKTGRFTETAELMAQAMLKTGKSSDEIRAEVMKLLRADKAYQEQVAKNTKEWKAYVKKEIEAAEAEAKRIGDEIIANAGDMSFNYDLAMWEQAGEKLKKDSGFTKLVEQMAMHTTGTLKNLTKTTGFKGVYGMMLLKDAYIKSLDKAVFKMASGTFSFDQAVNDCIKELAASGLRSIDYKSGKTYQLDTAARMCVRTSCHQLSGGILMHHCEIMGTDLVEVSAHMGARPEHAKWQGKIYSRSGKNKKYPNFSVCGYGRADGLCGVYCRHRMYPYFEGISQPNNWPKDPEPLKYHGRTYTYYDATQQQRKMERDIRALRRELEATNAIGGDTKELEARIRSQTKEYHNFSKAMHIRPKDNRHRVIAGTSDLSKTNAFRYKR
;
A
#
# COMPACT_ATOMS: atom_id res chain seq x y z
N MET A 1 21.19 -5.47 10.29
CA MET A 1 21.06 -6.94 10.28
C MET A 1 20.34 -7.37 11.54
N LEU A 2 19.36 -8.27 11.42
CA LEU A 2 18.65 -8.86 12.57
C LEU A 2 19.64 -9.61 13.48
N THR A 3 19.39 -9.58 14.79
CA THR A 3 20.16 -10.40 15.75
C THR A 3 19.80 -11.88 15.60
N GLU A 4 20.67 -12.80 16.04
CA GLU A 4 20.40 -14.25 16.01
C GLU A 4 19.09 -14.61 16.74
N GLU A 5 18.84 -13.99 17.90
CA GLU A 5 17.59 -14.14 18.66
C GLU A 5 16.35 -13.68 17.87
N GLN A 6 16.47 -12.63 17.06
CA GLN A 6 15.39 -12.16 16.19
C GLN A 6 15.19 -13.10 14.99
N LEU A 7 16.26 -13.68 14.44
CA LEU A 7 16.19 -14.64 13.34
C LEU A 7 15.48 -15.94 13.78
N GLU A 8 15.80 -16.46 14.96
CA GLU A 8 15.13 -17.63 15.54
C GLU A 8 13.63 -17.39 15.77
N THR A 9 13.25 -16.16 16.14
CA THR A 9 11.86 -15.80 16.41
C THR A 9 11.04 -15.60 15.13
N LEU A 10 11.65 -15.10 14.06
CA LEU A 10 10.96 -14.70 12.82
C LEU A 10 10.89 -15.81 11.77
N GLY A 11 11.81 -16.77 11.81
CA GLY A 11 11.97 -17.81 10.78
C GLY A 11 12.60 -17.29 9.47
N ASP A 12 13.25 -18.18 8.73
CA ASP A 12 14.12 -17.84 7.59
C ASP A 12 13.46 -16.99 6.49
N GLU A 13 12.18 -17.27 6.18
CA GLU A 13 11.46 -16.57 5.10
C GLU A 13 11.14 -15.11 5.46
N ILE A 14 10.73 -14.85 6.70
CA ILE A 14 10.47 -13.47 7.16
C ILE A 14 11.77 -12.73 7.41
N ALA A 15 12.81 -13.41 7.90
CA ALA A 15 14.14 -12.84 7.99
C ALA A 15 14.63 -12.35 6.62
N ALA A 16 14.45 -13.13 5.56
CA ALA A 16 14.81 -12.72 4.20
C ALA A 16 13.99 -11.51 3.70
N LEU A 17 12.67 -11.50 3.94
CA LEU A 17 11.82 -10.36 3.59
C LEU A 17 12.21 -9.09 4.37
N TYR A 18 12.58 -9.25 5.63
CA TYR A 18 13.00 -8.15 6.49
C TYR A 18 14.36 -7.58 6.09
N GLN A 19 15.37 -8.42 5.84
CA GLN A 19 16.67 -7.98 5.34
C GLN A 19 16.53 -7.25 4.00
N GLN A 20 15.62 -7.72 3.14
CA GLN A 20 15.35 -7.06 1.87
C GLN A 20 14.62 -5.72 2.07
N LEU A 21 13.68 -5.65 3.01
CA LEU A 21 13.04 -4.40 3.41
C LEU A 21 14.08 -3.38 3.92
N GLU A 22 14.95 -3.81 4.83
CA GLU A 22 16.05 -3.01 5.38
C GLU A 22 16.92 -2.43 4.26
N SER A 23 17.36 -3.29 3.34
CA SER A 23 18.17 -2.90 2.18
C SER A 23 17.46 -1.87 1.30
N ASP A 24 16.17 -2.09 1.01
CA ASP A 24 15.37 -1.20 0.17
C ASP A 24 15.13 0.16 0.84
N VAL A 25 14.91 0.19 2.16
CA VAL A 25 14.75 1.43 2.94
C VAL A 25 16.05 2.23 2.90
N ILE A 26 17.19 1.61 3.20
CA ILE A 26 18.50 2.26 3.19
C ILE A 26 18.81 2.81 1.80
N ALA A 27 18.54 2.05 0.74
CA ALA A 27 18.74 2.49 -0.64
C ALA A 27 17.86 3.69 -1.01
N ASP A 28 16.58 3.71 -0.60
CA ASP A 28 15.70 4.85 -0.88
C ASP A 28 16.13 6.12 -0.13
N ILE A 29 16.50 5.97 1.14
CA ILE A 29 17.02 7.08 1.96
C ILE A 29 18.30 7.62 1.34
N ALA A 30 19.27 6.76 1.01
CA ALA A 30 20.51 7.16 0.36
C ALA A 30 20.28 7.90 -0.95
N ARG A 31 19.38 7.39 -1.81
CA ARG A 31 19.00 8.05 -3.07
C ARG A 31 18.45 9.46 -2.82
N ARG A 32 17.65 9.66 -1.77
CA ARG A 32 17.10 10.97 -1.39
C ARG A 32 18.20 11.90 -0.90
N VAL A 33 19.00 11.46 0.07
CA VAL A 33 20.14 12.22 0.63
C VAL A 33 21.11 12.63 -0.47
N ARG A 34 21.44 11.74 -1.41
CA ARG A 34 22.28 12.08 -2.57
C ARG A 34 21.68 13.19 -3.43
N LYS A 35 20.36 13.23 -3.58
CA LYS A 35 19.66 14.21 -4.41
C LYS A 35 19.49 15.56 -3.70
N THR A 36 19.24 15.55 -2.40
CA THR A 36 18.86 16.75 -1.62
C THR A 36 19.99 17.29 -0.77
N GLY A 37 21.06 16.52 -0.55
CA GLY A 37 22.13 16.86 0.39
C GLY A 37 21.67 16.91 1.85
N ARG A 38 20.51 16.33 2.20
CA ARG A 38 19.93 16.30 3.56
C ARG A 38 19.05 15.08 3.77
N PHE A 39 18.82 14.69 5.03
CA PHE A 39 17.72 13.78 5.34
C PHE A 39 16.40 14.51 5.13
N THR A 40 15.52 13.88 4.33
CA THR A 40 14.17 14.39 4.07
C THR A 40 13.19 13.87 5.11
N GLU A 41 12.08 14.55 5.28
CA GLU A 41 11.00 14.19 6.20
C GLU A 41 10.47 12.78 5.89
N THR A 42 10.39 12.42 4.59
CA THR A 42 10.05 11.04 4.20
C THR A 42 11.11 10.03 4.63
N ALA A 43 12.40 10.38 4.55
CA ALA A 43 13.47 9.48 4.97
C ALA A 43 13.45 9.26 6.48
N GLU A 44 13.06 10.29 7.24
CA GLU A 44 12.85 10.22 8.69
C GLU A 44 11.68 9.33 9.04
N LEU A 45 10.52 9.49 8.39
CA LEU A 45 9.37 8.59 8.59
C LEU A 45 9.72 7.12 8.25
N MET A 46 10.54 6.89 7.22
CA MET A 46 11.04 5.55 6.89
C MET A 46 11.97 5.00 7.98
N ALA A 47 12.84 5.84 8.54
CA ALA A 47 13.69 5.45 9.67
C ALA A 47 12.86 5.17 10.93
N GLN A 48 11.84 5.97 11.23
CA GLN A 48 10.91 5.73 12.35
C GLN A 48 10.15 4.42 12.21
N ALA A 49 9.70 4.09 11.00
CA ALA A 49 9.05 2.80 10.75
C ALA A 49 10.01 1.63 11.03
N MET A 50 11.31 1.79 10.77
CA MET A 50 12.36 0.80 11.08
C MET A 50 12.77 0.76 12.56
N LEU A 51 12.60 1.85 13.33
CA LEU A 51 12.79 1.84 14.78
C LEU A 51 11.87 0.81 15.45
N LYS A 52 10.60 0.77 15.03
CA LYS A 52 9.58 -0.16 15.51
C LYS A 52 9.85 -1.62 15.13
N THR A 53 10.77 -1.84 14.20
CA THR A 53 11.22 -3.18 13.82
C THR A 53 12.59 -3.53 14.43
N GLY A 54 13.09 -2.67 15.32
CA GLY A 54 14.23 -2.92 16.20
C GLY A 54 15.59 -2.47 15.69
N LYS A 55 15.65 -1.64 14.66
CA LYS A 55 16.91 -1.02 14.18
C LYS A 55 17.00 0.43 14.64
N SER A 56 18.15 0.90 15.12
CA SER A 56 18.28 2.28 15.60
C SER A 56 18.40 3.30 14.46
N SER A 57 18.02 4.54 14.72
CA SER A 57 18.15 5.65 13.76
C SER A 57 19.61 5.88 13.35
N ASP A 58 20.55 5.71 14.28
CA ASP A 58 21.99 5.86 14.02
C ASP A 58 22.55 4.75 13.14
N GLU A 59 22.12 3.51 13.34
CA GLU A 59 22.51 2.39 12.47
C GLU A 59 22.01 2.60 11.03
N ILE A 60 20.81 3.15 10.87
CA ILE A 60 20.26 3.50 9.54
C ILE A 60 21.10 4.60 8.91
N ARG A 61 21.45 5.66 9.67
CA ARG A 61 22.30 6.76 9.18
C ARG A 61 23.68 6.26 8.76
N ALA A 62 24.31 5.41 9.57
CA ALA A 62 25.63 4.84 9.27
C ALA A 62 25.61 4.02 7.97
N GLU A 63 24.61 3.14 7.79
CA GLU A 63 24.47 2.34 6.57
C GLU A 63 24.16 3.19 5.34
N VAL A 64 23.36 4.24 5.48
CA VAL A 64 23.10 5.22 4.40
C VAL A 64 24.40 5.90 3.98
N MET A 65 25.20 6.38 4.92
CA MET A 65 26.46 7.06 4.62
C MET A 65 27.49 6.12 3.99
N LYS A 66 27.53 4.87 4.46
CA LYS A 66 28.35 3.80 3.88
C LYS A 66 27.94 3.52 2.43
N LEU A 67 26.64 3.40 2.15
CA LEU A 67 26.14 3.17 0.79
C LEU A 67 26.47 4.34 -0.15
N LEU A 68 26.45 5.57 0.37
CA LEU A 68 26.83 6.77 -0.38
C LEU A 68 28.35 6.93 -0.55
N ARG A 69 29.16 6.11 0.12
CA ARG A 69 30.62 6.29 0.22
C ARG A 69 30.98 7.71 0.68
N ALA A 70 30.19 8.22 1.63
CA ALA A 70 30.31 9.56 2.15
C ALA A 70 31.59 9.72 2.98
N ASP A 71 32.43 10.69 2.62
CA ASP A 71 33.55 11.12 3.46
C ASP A 71 33.04 11.96 4.65
N LYS A 72 33.95 12.29 5.59
CA LYS A 72 33.58 13.08 6.78
C LYS A 72 33.00 14.44 6.40
N ALA A 73 33.55 15.09 5.38
CA ALA A 73 33.08 16.40 4.93
C ALA A 73 31.63 16.34 4.42
N TYR A 74 31.29 15.32 3.62
CA TYR A 74 29.94 15.11 3.14
C TYR A 74 28.97 14.75 4.27
N GLN A 75 29.40 13.92 5.23
CA GLN A 75 28.58 13.60 6.41
C GLN A 75 28.25 14.85 7.23
N GLU A 76 29.22 15.72 7.48
CA GLU A 76 29.05 17.00 8.17
C GLU A 76 28.15 17.94 7.38
N GLN A 77 28.34 18.02 6.06
CA GLN A 77 27.50 18.83 5.19
C GLN A 77 26.04 18.37 5.22
N VAL A 78 25.78 17.07 5.13
CA VAL A 78 24.42 16.52 5.20
C VAL A 78 23.79 16.79 6.56
N ALA A 79 24.54 16.64 7.65
CA ALA A 79 24.06 16.94 8.99
C ALA A 79 23.71 18.43 9.15
N LYS A 80 24.57 19.32 8.66
CA LYS A 80 24.37 20.77 8.67
C LYS A 80 23.12 21.16 7.87
N ASN A 81 23.01 20.71 6.61
CA ASN A 81 21.86 21.00 5.75
C ASN A 81 20.55 20.49 6.36
N THR A 82 20.57 19.30 6.97
CA THR A 82 19.39 18.73 7.65
C THR A 82 18.98 19.62 8.82
N LYS A 83 19.92 20.04 9.66
CA LYS A 83 19.65 20.90 10.83
C LYS A 83 19.13 22.29 10.41
N GLU A 84 19.77 22.92 9.43
CA GLU A 84 19.36 24.24 8.93
C GLU A 84 17.96 24.21 8.32
N TRP A 85 17.65 23.19 7.53
CA TRP A 85 16.33 23.02 6.94
C TRP A 85 15.26 22.83 8.02
N LYS A 86 15.50 22.00 9.04
CA LYS A 86 14.56 21.83 10.16
C LYS A 86 14.33 23.13 10.91
N ALA A 87 15.39 23.89 11.18
CA ALA A 87 15.26 25.19 11.83
C ALA A 87 14.43 26.18 10.98
N TYR A 88 14.57 26.14 9.66
CA TYR A 88 13.75 26.92 8.74
C TYR A 88 12.28 26.49 8.79
N VAL A 89 11.97 25.21 8.61
CA VAL A 89 10.59 24.69 8.63
C VAL A 89 9.92 24.97 9.98
N LYS A 90 10.64 24.84 11.10
CA LYS A 90 10.12 25.16 12.43
C LYS A 90 9.63 26.60 12.50
N LYS A 91 10.43 27.56 12.02
CA LYS A 91 10.06 28.98 12.00
C LYS A 91 8.84 29.25 11.11
N GLU A 92 8.74 28.58 9.98
CA GLU A 92 7.57 28.71 9.08
C GLU A 92 6.29 28.16 9.73
N ILE A 93 6.39 27.03 10.45
CA ILE A 93 5.26 26.47 11.20
C ILE A 93 4.84 27.42 12.32
N GLU A 94 5.78 27.89 13.14
CA GLU A 94 5.51 28.84 14.23
C GLU A 94 4.84 30.13 13.69
N ALA A 95 5.27 30.62 12.53
CA ALA A 95 4.66 31.77 11.86
C ALA A 95 3.23 31.46 11.37
N ALA A 96 3.02 30.29 10.76
CA ALA A 96 1.70 29.85 10.30
C ALA A 96 0.73 29.62 11.46
N GLU A 97 1.20 29.08 12.58
CA GLU A 97 0.42 28.91 13.82
C GLU A 97 0.04 30.25 14.44
N ALA A 98 0.98 31.21 14.48
CA ALA A 98 0.71 32.55 14.97
C ALA A 98 -0.37 33.26 14.13
N GLU A 99 -0.32 33.10 12.81
CA GLU A 99 -1.35 33.62 11.91
C GLU A 99 -2.69 32.89 12.07
N ALA A 100 -2.67 31.55 12.16
CA ALA A 100 -3.87 30.73 12.42
C ALA A 100 -4.57 31.13 13.73
N LYS A 101 -3.78 31.40 14.77
CA LYS A 101 -4.27 31.90 16.06
C LYS A 101 -4.87 33.30 15.95
N ARG A 102 -4.30 34.18 15.12
CA ARG A 102 -4.87 35.52 14.86
C ARG A 102 -6.22 35.48 14.16
N ILE A 103 -6.41 34.55 13.22
CA ILE A 103 -7.66 34.39 12.46
C ILE A 103 -8.70 33.51 13.17
N GLY A 104 -8.37 32.98 14.36
CA GLY A 104 -9.27 32.16 15.18
C GLY A 104 -9.40 30.70 14.74
N ASP A 105 -8.46 30.17 13.96
CA ASP A 105 -8.44 28.77 13.53
C ASP A 105 -7.65 27.89 14.51
N GLU A 106 -8.31 27.48 15.60
CA GLU A 106 -7.73 26.64 16.65
C GLU A 106 -7.33 25.23 16.15
N ILE A 107 -7.92 24.74 15.06
CA ILE A 107 -7.61 23.41 14.51
C ILE A 107 -6.22 23.43 13.86
N ILE A 108 -5.93 24.45 13.06
CA ILE A 108 -4.61 24.61 12.44
C ILE A 108 -3.55 24.94 13.50
N ALA A 109 -3.89 25.81 14.46
CA ALA A 109 -2.96 26.19 15.54
C ALA A 109 -2.53 24.99 16.41
N ASN A 110 -3.43 24.04 16.69
CA ASN A 110 -3.10 22.85 17.49
C ASN A 110 -2.49 21.70 16.65
N ALA A 111 -2.56 21.77 15.31
CA ALA A 111 -2.07 20.70 14.44
C ALA A 111 -0.55 20.75 14.19
N GLY A 112 0.06 21.93 14.19
CA GLY A 112 1.52 22.05 13.98
C GLY A 112 2.34 21.50 15.15
N ASP A 113 1.88 21.72 16.38
CA ASP A 113 2.47 21.19 17.63
C ASP A 113 2.59 19.65 17.65
N MET A 114 1.66 18.92 17.02
CA MET A 114 1.70 17.45 16.97
C MET A 114 2.61 16.88 15.87
N SER A 115 2.88 17.64 14.80
CA SER A 115 3.63 17.14 13.65
C SER A 115 5.15 17.33 13.78
N PHE A 116 5.61 18.32 14.55
CA PHE A 116 7.04 18.70 14.60
C PHE A 116 7.79 18.16 15.83
N ASN A 117 7.07 17.80 16.90
CA ASN A 117 7.65 17.31 18.16
C ASN A 117 8.35 15.94 18.06
N TYR A 118 8.31 15.27 16.90
CA TYR A 118 8.88 13.93 16.73
C TYR A 118 10.33 13.88 16.22
N ASP A 119 10.99 14.99 15.92
CA ASP A 119 12.00 14.95 14.85
C ASP A 119 13.48 15.18 15.24
N LEU A 120 13.78 15.68 16.44
CA LEU A 120 15.16 15.75 16.98
C LEU A 120 15.47 14.62 17.96
N ALA A 121 14.53 14.32 18.88
CA ALA A 121 14.69 13.23 19.84
C ALA A 121 14.78 11.85 19.18
N MET A 122 14.22 11.67 17.98
CA MET A 122 14.23 10.41 17.23
C MET A 122 15.64 9.94 16.85
N TRP A 123 16.56 10.88 16.57
CA TRP A 123 17.92 10.55 16.17
C TRP A 123 18.80 10.12 17.34
N GLU A 124 18.37 10.40 18.58
CA GLU A 124 19.05 9.99 19.81
C GLU A 124 18.44 8.72 20.42
N GLN A 125 17.41 8.14 19.79
CA GLN A 125 16.72 6.95 20.28
C GLN A 125 17.45 5.65 19.88
N ALA A 126 17.69 4.81 20.89
CA ALA A 126 18.06 3.41 20.65
C ALA A 126 16.90 2.67 19.95
N GLY A 127 17.23 1.69 19.10
CA GLY A 127 16.22 0.84 18.47
C GLY A 127 15.38 0.11 19.51
N GLU A 128 14.10 -0.13 19.22
CA GLU A 128 13.25 -0.86 20.15
C GLU A 128 13.67 -2.33 20.23
N LYS A 129 13.83 -2.87 21.44
CA LYS A 129 13.92 -4.34 21.57
C LYS A 129 12.60 -4.94 21.10
N LEU A 130 12.65 -5.82 20.11
CA LEU A 130 11.47 -6.57 19.65
C LEU A 130 10.97 -7.45 20.80
N LYS A 131 9.89 -7.03 21.44
CA LYS A 131 9.18 -7.83 22.43
C LYS A 131 8.11 -8.67 21.74
N LYS A 132 7.71 -9.79 22.35
CA LYS A 132 6.62 -10.64 21.84
C LYS A 132 5.33 -9.85 21.56
N ASP A 133 5.05 -8.80 22.32
CA ASP A 133 3.85 -7.98 22.21
C ASP A 133 3.96 -6.78 21.23
N SER A 134 5.11 -6.60 20.57
CA SER A 134 5.34 -5.50 19.63
C SER A 134 4.40 -5.55 18.42
N GLY A 135 4.17 -4.39 17.78
CA GLY A 135 3.34 -4.33 16.56
C GLY A 135 3.91 -5.17 15.40
N PHE A 136 5.24 -5.29 15.33
CA PHE A 136 5.92 -6.06 14.30
C PHE A 136 5.81 -7.58 14.52
N THR A 137 5.98 -8.07 15.76
CA THR A 137 5.80 -9.50 16.07
C THR A 137 4.37 -9.94 15.82
N LYS A 138 3.38 -9.14 16.22
CA LYS A 138 1.95 -9.40 15.90
C LYS A 138 1.70 -9.44 14.40
N LEU A 139 2.34 -8.57 13.63
CA LEU A 139 2.22 -8.59 12.18
C LEU A 139 2.74 -9.91 11.59
N VAL A 140 3.91 -10.36 12.06
CA VAL A 140 4.54 -11.61 11.60
C VAL A 140 3.71 -12.84 12.01
N GLU A 141 3.20 -12.89 13.24
CA GLU A 141 2.28 -13.93 13.68
C GLU A 141 1.03 -13.99 12.79
N GLN A 142 0.45 -12.83 12.44
CA GLN A 142 -0.70 -12.77 11.56
C GLN A 142 -0.37 -13.16 10.12
N MET A 143 0.83 -12.86 9.62
CA MET A 143 1.32 -13.38 8.35
C MET A 143 1.46 -14.91 8.37
N ALA A 144 1.96 -15.48 9.48
CA ALA A 144 2.07 -16.92 9.67
C ALA A 144 0.68 -17.57 9.68
N MET A 145 -0.26 -17.05 10.47
CA MET A 145 -1.66 -17.52 10.47
C MET A 145 -2.30 -17.40 9.09
N HIS A 146 -2.07 -16.27 8.39
CA HIS A 146 -2.60 -16.06 7.05
C HIS A 146 -2.09 -17.12 6.06
N THR A 147 -0.85 -17.56 6.18
CA THR A 147 -0.16 -18.48 5.25
C THR A 147 -0.07 -19.91 5.78
N THR A 148 -0.89 -20.28 6.77
CA THR A 148 -0.87 -21.60 7.43
C THR A 148 0.54 -22.03 7.88
N GLY A 149 1.30 -21.09 8.44
CA GLY A 149 2.66 -21.28 8.95
C GLY A 149 3.77 -21.21 7.91
N THR A 150 3.46 -21.18 6.61
CA THR A 150 4.50 -21.23 5.56
C THR A 150 5.23 -19.92 5.36
N LEU A 151 4.61 -18.79 5.73
CA LEU A 151 5.10 -17.42 5.49
C LEU A 151 5.37 -17.10 4.00
N LYS A 152 4.86 -17.96 3.11
CA LYS A 152 4.93 -17.84 1.66
C LYS A 152 3.55 -17.58 1.09
N ASN A 153 3.52 -16.85 -0.03
CA ASN A 153 2.29 -16.48 -0.70
C ASN A 153 1.34 -15.76 0.26
N LEU A 154 1.84 -14.70 0.90
CA LEU A 154 1.06 -13.72 1.67
C LEU A 154 -0.12 -13.19 0.85
N THR A 155 -0.01 -13.24 -0.48
CA THR A 155 -1.12 -12.85 -1.35
C THR A 155 -2.22 -13.88 -1.58
N LYS A 156 -1.99 -15.14 -1.19
CA LYS A 156 -2.83 -16.30 -1.54
C LYS A 156 -3.15 -16.37 -3.03
N THR A 157 -2.29 -15.81 -3.87
CA THR A 157 -2.55 -15.76 -5.30
C THR A 157 -2.36 -17.15 -5.89
N THR A 158 -3.28 -17.53 -6.78
CA THR A 158 -3.14 -18.71 -7.63
C THR A 158 -2.70 -18.33 -9.04
N GLY A 159 -2.09 -17.14 -9.20
CA GLY A 159 -1.58 -16.67 -10.48
C GLY A 159 -0.61 -17.67 -11.09
N PHE A 160 -0.65 -17.77 -12.42
CA PHE A 160 0.02 -18.74 -13.28
C PHE A 160 -0.61 -20.14 -13.33
N LYS A 161 -1.21 -20.45 -14.49
CA LYS A 161 -1.63 -21.78 -14.90
C LYS A 161 -0.56 -22.35 -15.84
N GLY A 162 0.15 -23.43 -15.47
CA GLY A 162 1.17 -24.02 -16.34
C GLY A 162 1.82 -25.30 -15.82
N VAL A 163 2.38 -26.09 -16.75
CA VAL A 163 3.17 -27.32 -16.53
C VAL A 163 4.51 -26.96 -15.85
N TYR A 164 5.14 -27.93 -15.18
CA TYR A 164 6.36 -27.86 -14.35
C TYR A 164 7.43 -26.79 -14.71
N GLY A 165 7.61 -26.40 -15.98
CA GLY A 165 8.53 -25.34 -16.41
C GLY A 165 8.15 -23.88 -16.02
N MET A 166 6.91 -23.62 -15.60
CA MET A 166 6.44 -22.28 -15.17
C MET A 166 6.57 -22.04 -13.65
N MET A 167 7.09 -23.02 -12.91
CA MET A 167 7.18 -22.95 -11.45
C MET A 167 8.13 -21.84 -10.97
N LEU A 168 9.29 -21.67 -11.63
CA LEU A 168 10.23 -20.59 -11.32
C LEU A 168 9.63 -19.19 -11.49
N LEU A 169 8.77 -19.00 -12.51
CA LEU A 169 8.11 -17.72 -12.76
C LEU A 169 7.00 -17.45 -11.74
N LYS A 170 6.26 -18.50 -11.35
CA LYS A 170 5.26 -18.45 -10.29
C LYS A 170 5.92 -18.09 -8.94
N ASP A 171 7.04 -18.71 -8.61
CA ASP A 171 7.74 -18.48 -7.35
C ASP A 171 8.34 -17.07 -7.30
N ALA A 172 8.93 -16.60 -8.41
CA ALA A 172 9.37 -15.20 -8.54
C ALA A 172 8.20 -14.21 -8.36
N TYR A 173 7.05 -14.49 -8.98
CA TYR A 173 5.85 -13.66 -8.82
C TYR A 173 5.35 -13.61 -7.38
N ILE A 174 5.24 -14.76 -6.73
CA ILE A 174 4.81 -14.87 -5.34
C ILE A 174 5.80 -14.11 -4.44
N LYS A 175 7.10 -14.33 -4.60
CA LYS A 175 8.13 -13.67 -3.81
C LYS A 175 8.12 -12.14 -3.96
N SER A 176 8.03 -11.63 -5.19
CA SER A 176 7.96 -10.18 -5.42
C SER A 176 6.67 -9.56 -4.86
N LEU A 177 5.56 -10.31 -4.83
CA LEU A 177 4.32 -9.87 -4.20
C LEU A 177 4.39 -9.90 -2.67
N ASP A 178 4.98 -10.95 -2.08
CA ASP A 178 5.17 -11.06 -0.63
C ASP A 178 6.04 -9.91 -0.13
N LYS A 179 7.12 -9.60 -0.85
CA LYS A 179 7.94 -8.41 -0.62
C LYS A 179 7.12 -7.12 -0.63
N ALA A 180 6.21 -6.96 -1.60
CA ALA A 180 5.38 -5.75 -1.69
C ALA A 180 4.35 -5.67 -0.55
N VAL A 181 3.77 -6.79 -0.14
CA VAL A 181 2.87 -6.86 1.02
C VAL A 181 3.62 -6.54 2.31
N PHE A 182 4.83 -7.10 2.49
CA PHE A 182 5.66 -6.88 3.66
C PHE A 182 6.08 -5.41 3.79
N LYS A 183 6.58 -4.80 2.71
CA LYS A 183 6.89 -3.36 2.60
C LYS A 183 5.73 -2.45 3.00
N MET A 184 4.52 -2.87 2.63
CA MET A 184 3.30 -2.12 2.95
C MET A 184 2.89 -2.28 4.38
N ALA A 185 2.92 -3.52 4.87
CA ALA A 185 2.48 -3.85 6.21
C ALA A 185 3.43 -3.31 7.28
N SER A 186 4.73 -3.18 6.99
CA SER A 186 5.71 -2.52 7.86
C SER A 186 5.54 -1.01 7.95
N GLY A 187 4.74 -0.38 7.06
CA GLY A 187 4.53 1.07 7.05
C GLY A 187 5.71 1.90 6.54
N THR A 188 6.78 1.26 6.06
CA THR A 188 7.98 1.92 5.53
C THR A 188 7.78 2.47 4.11
N PHE A 189 6.86 1.88 3.33
CA PHE A 189 6.60 2.30 1.95
C PHE A 189 5.12 2.60 1.71
N SER A 190 4.85 3.51 0.77
CA SER A 190 3.49 3.76 0.29
C SER A 190 3.00 2.65 -0.65
N PHE A 191 1.68 2.50 -0.78
CA PHE A 191 1.05 1.49 -1.66
C PHE A 191 1.52 1.59 -3.09
N ASP A 192 1.54 2.80 -3.64
CA ASP A 192 1.97 2.99 -5.01
C ASP A 192 3.46 2.70 -5.18
N GLN A 193 4.30 3.01 -4.18
CA GLN A 193 5.73 2.71 -4.25
C GLN A 193 6.00 1.20 -4.21
N ALA A 194 5.46 0.49 -3.21
CA ALA A 194 5.66 -0.95 -3.06
C ALA A 194 5.17 -1.73 -4.29
N VAL A 195 4.02 -1.35 -4.85
CA VAL A 195 3.48 -2.01 -6.04
C VAL A 195 4.28 -1.63 -7.29
N ASN A 196 4.71 -0.38 -7.45
CA ASN A 196 5.50 0.02 -8.62
C ASN A 196 6.88 -0.67 -8.62
N ASP A 197 7.51 -0.85 -7.45
CA ASP A 197 8.77 -1.59 -7.34
C ASP A 197 8.58 -3.06 -7.76
N CYS A 198 7.53 -3.71 -7.24
CA CYS A 198 7.15 -5.07 -7.61
C CYS A 198 6.93 -5.22 -9.12
N ILE A 199 6.18 -4.29 -9.72
CA ILE A 199 5.91 -4.31 -11.16
C ILE A 199 7.21 -4.12 -11.96
N LYS A 200 8.11 -3.22 -11.56
CA LYS A 200 9.39 -3.02 -12.26
C LYS A 200 10.26 -4.27 -12.24
N GLU A 201 10.37 -4.90 -11.07
CA GLU A 201 11.16 -6.12 -10.87
C GLU A 201 10.64 -7.26 -11.77
N LEU A 202 9.33 -7.49 -11.73
CA LEU A 202 8.66 -8.50 -12.56
C LEU A 202 8.63 -8.13 -14.04
N ALA A 203 8.52 -6.84 -14.37
CA ALA A 203 8.55 -6.40 -15.76
C ALA A 203 9.94 -6.57 -16.38
N ALA A 204 11.02 -6.40 -15.61
CA ALA A 204 12.39 -6.60 -16.06
C ALA A 204 12.70 -8.07 -16.39
N SER A 205 12.03 -9.02 -15.71
CA SER A 205 12.13 -10.45 -16.04
C SER A 205 11.34 -10.85 -17.30
N GLY A 206 10.58 -9.93 -17.89
CA GLY A 206 9.78 -10.15 -19.11
C GLY A 206 8.32 -10.49 -18.85
N LEU A 207 7.87 -10.48 -17.59
CA LEU A 207 6.48 -10.75 -17.26
C LEU A 207 5.57 -9.58 -17.62
N ARG A 208 4.41 -9.85 -18.23
CA ARG A 208 3.46 -8.82 -18.73
C ARG A 208 2.02 -9.09 -18.31
N SER A 209 1.58 -10.34 -18.32
CA SER A 209 0.25 -10.76 -17.92
C SER A 209 0.29 -11.96 -16.98
N ILE A 210 -0.76 -12.11 -16.18
CA ILE A 210 -0.94 -13.18 -15.21
C ILE A 210 -2.24 -13.92 -15.55
N ASP A 211 -2.12 -15.21 -15.81
CA ASP A 211 -3.26 -16.09 -16.08
C ASP A 211 -3.69 -16.76 -14.78
N TYR A 212 -4.96 -16.61 -14.43
CA TYR A 212 -5.54 -17.22 -13.24
C TYR A 212 -6.28 -18.50 -13.60
N LYS A 213 -6.33 -19.45 -12.66
CA LYS A 213 -7.13 -20.70 -12.79
C LYS A 213 -8.60 -20.45 -13.15
N SER A 214 -9.14 -19.29 -12.75
CA SER A 214 -10.48 -18.83 -13.12
C SER A 214 -10.71 -18.58 -14.62
N GLY A 215 -9.67 -18.69 -15.46
CA GLY A 215 -9.72 -18.36 -16.89
C GLY A 215 -9.56 -16.88 -17.19
N LYS A 216 -9.45 -16.03 -16.17
CA LYS A 216 -9.20 -14.60 -16.33
C LYS A 216 -7.71 -14.31 -16.47
N THR A 217 -7.37 -13.47 -17.43
CA THR A 217 -6.03 -12.90 -17.60
C THR A 217 -6.05 -11.44 -17.19
N TYR A 218 -5.10 -11.05 -16.36
CA TYR A 218 -4.89 -9.66 -15.99
C TYR A 218 -3.51 -9.19 -16.41
N GLN A 219 -3.40 -7.91 -16.75
CA GLN A 219 -2.12 -7.25 -16.89
C GLN A 219 -1.38 -7.25 -15.54
N LEU A 220 -0.05 -7.33 -15.59
CA LEU A 220 0.81 -7.46 -14.40
C LEU A 220 0.53 -6.39 -13.34
N ASP A 221 0.38 -5.12 -13.76
CA ASP A 221 0.08 -4.01 -12.85
C ASP A 221 -1.25 -4.17 -12.12
N THR A 222 -2.26 -4.67 -12.83
CA THR A 222 -3.62 -4.86 -12.34
C THR A 222 -3.65 -6.02 -11.35
N ALA A 223 -2.98 -7.12 -11.69
CA ALA A 223 -2.81 -8.28 -10.84
C ALA A 223 -2.04 -7.91 -9.55
N ALA A 224 -0.89 -7.24 -9.66
CA ALA A 224 -0.09 -6.84 -8.50
C ALA A 224 -0.83 -5.89 -7.57
N ARG A 225 -1.48 -4.84 -8.11
CA ARG A 225 -2.29 -3.91 -7.31
C ARG A 225 -3.45 -4.61 -6.61
N MET A 226 -4.08 -5.58 -7.27
CA MET A 226 -5.19 -6.36 -6.70
C MET A 226 -4.71 -7.23 -5.54
N CYS A 227 -3.67 -8.04 -5.79
CA CYS A 227 -3.12 -8.98 -4.81
C CYS A 227 -2.64 -8.23 -3.58
N VAL A 228 -1.71 -7.27 -3.72
CA VAL A 228 -1.15 -6.53 -2.58
C VAL A 228 -2.25 -5.84 -1.78
N ARG A 229 -3.21 -5.16 -2.44
CA ARG A 229 -4.29 -4.46 -1.73
C ARG A 229 -5.20 -5.44 -0.96
N THR A 230 -5.57 -6.54 -1.59
CA THR A 230 -6.47 -7.52 -0.98
C THR A 230 -5.81 -8.13 0.25
N SER A 231 -4.54 -8.49 0.13
CA SER A 231 -3.79 -9.16 1.19
C SER A 231 -3.51 -8.24 2.38
N CYS A 232 -3.15 -6.98 2.15
CA CYS A 232 -3.04 -6.01 3.25
C CYS A 232 -4.38 -5.83 3.99
N HIS A 233 -5.52 -5.81 3.28
CA HIS A 233 -6.83 -5.75 3.95
C HIS A 233 -7.15 -7.04 4.71
N GLN A 234 -6.79 -8.21 4.18
CA GLN A 234 -6.99 -9.49 4.87
C GLN A 234 -6.11 -9.62 6.12
N LEU A 235 -4.85 -9.17 6.06
CA LEU A 235 -3.97 -9.09 7.23
C LEU A 235 -4.54 -8.16 8.30
N SER A 236 -5.01 -6.97 7.91
CA SER A 236 -5.66 -6.04 8.83
C SER A 236 -6.93 -6.64 9.47
N GLY A 237 -7.74 -7.36 8.69
CA GLY A 237 -8.90 -8.09 9.20
C GLY A 237 -8.50 -9.21 10.19
N GLY A 238 -7.44 -9.96 9.89
CA GLY A 238 -6.91 -11.01 10.77
C GLY A 238 -6.42 -10.46 12.11
N ILE A 239 -5.59 -9.40 12.07
CA ILE A 239 -5.11 -8.68 13.28
C ILE A 239 -6.29 -8.26 14.15
N LEU A 240 -7.34 -7.71 13.54
CA LEU A 240 -8.52 -7.31 14.28
C LEU A 240 -9.28 -8.49 14.90
N MET A 241 -9.40 -9.60 14.17
CA MET A 241 -10.03 -10.79 14.73
C MET A 241 -9.26 -11.32 15.93
N HIS A 242 -7.93 -11.33 15.86
CA HIS A 242 -7.08 -11.71 16.97
C HIS A 242 -7.21 -10.76 18.16
N HIS A 243 -7.27 -9.45 17.91
CA HIS A 243 -7.53 -8.44 18.94
C HIS A 243 -8.87 -8.65 19.65
N CYS A 244 -9.92 -9.05 18.92
CA CYS A 244 -11.20 -9.36 19.54
C CYS A 244 -11.12 -10.60 20.44
N GLU A 245 -10.29 -11.60 20.10
CA GLU A 245 -10.06 -12.79 20.94
C GLU A 245 -9.36 -12.41 22.25
N ILE A 246 -8.29 -11.61 22.17
CA ILE A 246 -7.56 -11.12 23.34
C ILE A 246 -8.46 -10.28 24.25
N MET A 247 -9.26 -9.39 23.66
CA MET A 247 -10.18 -8.53 24.41
C MET A 247 -11.46 -9.25 24.86
N GLY A 248 -11.65 -10.52 24.48
CA GLY A 248 -12.85 -11.28 24.82
C GLY A 248 -14.15 -10.72 24.24
N THR A 249 -14.09 -9.95 23.15
CA THR A 249 -15.29 -9.39 22.50
C THR A 249 -15.78 -10.26 21.35
N ASP A 250 -17.07 -10.57 21.39
CA ASP A 250 -17.76 -11.33 20.35
C ASP A 250 -18.29 -10.44 19.21
N LEU A 251 -18.38 -9.12 19.42
CA LEU A 251 -19.09 -8.22 18.52
C LEU A 251 -18.13 -7.44 17.63
N VAL A 252 -18.48 -7.37 16.35
CA VAL A 252 -17.75 -6.57 15.35
C VAL A 252 -18.70 -5.70 14.56
N GLU A 253 -18.39 -4.42 14.44
CA GLU A 253 -19.07 -3.50 13.54
C GLU A 253 -18.41 -3.53 12.15
N VAL A 254 -19.20 -3.72 11.10
CA VAL A 254 -18.73 -3.63 9.72
C VAL A 254 -18.87 -2.19 9.22
N SER A 255 -17.76 -1.58 8.80
CA SER A 255 -17.74 -0.21 8.27
C SER A 255 -18.72 -0.02 7.12
N ALA A 256 -19.32 1.15 6.97
CA ALA A 256 -20.01 1.53 5.73
C ALA A 256 -19.15 2.47 4.87
N HIS A 257 -19.27 2.32 3.55
CA HIS A 257 -18.65 3.22 2.59
C HIS A 257 -19.47 3.26 1.30
N MET A 258 -19.41 4.40 0.60
CA MET A 258 -20.07 4.56 -0.68
C MET A 258 -19.53 3.59 -1.76
N GLY A 259 -20.42 3.04 -2.59
CA GLY A 259 -20.10 2.19 -3.73
C GLY A 259 -19.50 0.85 -3.32
N ALA A 260 -20.07 0.22 -2.31
CA ALA A 260 -19.87 -1.22 -2.15
C ALA A 260 -20.62 -2.00 -3.21
N ARG A 261 -20.16 -3.23 -3.44
CA ARG A 261 -20.91 -4.15 -4.28
C ARG A 261 -22.28 -4.45 -3.67
N PRO A 262 -23.33 -4.70 -4.47
CA PRO A 262 -24.69 -4.90 -3.97
C PRO A 262 -24.81 -5.90 -2.82
N GLU A 263 -24.12 -7.04 -2.91
CA GLU A 263 -24.11 -8.04 -1.84
C GLU A 263 -23.48 -7.53 -0.53
N HIS A 264 -22.46 -6.66 -0.63
CA HIS A 264 -21.77 -6.09 0.53
C HIS A 264 -22.51 -4.92 1.14
N ALA A 265 -23.28 -4.16 0.34
CA ALA A 265 -24.12 -3.09 0.82
C ALA A 265 -25.09 -3.57 1.91
N LYS A 266 -25.60 -4.81 1.76
CA LYS A 266 -26.47 -5.48 2.75
C LYS A 266 -25.80 -5.65 4.11
N TRP A 267 -24.47 -5.67 4.16
CA TRP A 267 -23.72 -5.96 5.39
C TRP A 267 -23.24 -4.73 6.14
N GLN A 268 -23.18 -3.58 5.48
CA GLN A 268 -22.57 -2.39 6.02
C GLN A 268 -23.31 -1.79 7.23
N GLY A 269 -22.57 -1.13 8.12
CA GLY A 269 -23.12 -0.36 9.23
C GLY A 269 -23.86 -1.21 10.26
N LYS A 270 -23.64 -2.53 10.24
CA LYS A 270 -24.27 -3.50 11.14
C LYS A 270 -23.22 -4.08 12.06
N ILE A 271 -23.68 -4.43 13.26
CA ILE A 271 -22.90 -5.16 14.26
C ILE A 271 -23.25 -6.64 14.12
N TYR A 272 -22.22 -7.49 14.15
CA TYR A 272 -22.35 -8.93 14.01
C TYR A 272 -21.71 -9.65 15.20
N SER A 273 -22.28 -10.80 15.55
CA SER A 273 -21.69 -11.75 16.48
C SER A 273 -20.77 -12.70 15.73
N ARG A 274 -19.49 -12.70 16.10
CA ARG A 274 -18.46 -13.59 15.54
C ARG A 274 -18.77 -15.06 15.81
N SER A 275 -19.19 -15.38 17.04
CA SER A 275 -19.56 -16.73 17.46
C SER A 275 -20.91 -17.18 16.90
N GLY A 276 -21.78 -16.23 16.52
CA GLY A 276 -23.15 -16.49 16.11
C GLY A 276 -24.08 -16.91 17.24
N LYS A 277 -23.61 -16.87 18.50
CA LYS A 277 -24.39 -17.26 19.69
C LYS A 277 -25.22 -16.12 20.27
N ASN A 278 -24.94 -14.88 19.87
CA ASN A 278 -25.67 -13.72 20.34
C ASN A 278 -27.06 -13.64 19.68
N LYS A 279 -28.13 -13.52 20.48
CA LYS A 279 -29.51 -13.45 19.99
C LYS A 279 -29.90 -12.07 19.43
N LYS A 280 -29.18 -11.01 19.83
CA LYS A 280 -29.46 -9.62 19.44
C LYS A 280 -28.81 -9.26 18.11
N TYR A 281 -27.66 -9.85 17.80
CA TYR A 281 -26.87 -9.49 16.62
C TYR A 281 -26.77 -10.66 15.63
N PRO A 282 -26.86 -10.40 14.30
CA PRO A 282 -26.73 -11.43 13.28
C PRO A 282 -25.37 -12.13 13.35
N ASN A 283 -25.34 -13.40 12.94
CA ASN A 283 -24.12 -14.18 12.83
C ASN A 283 -23.19 -13.60 11.76
N PHE A 284 -21.93 -13.39 12.09
CA PHE A 284 -20.92 -12.80 11.20
C PHE A 284 -20.60 -13.67 9.96
N SER A 285 -20.84 -14.98 10.02
CA SER A 285 -20.63 -15.89 8.89
C SER A 285 -21.44 -15.53 7.64
N VAL A 286 -22.56 -14.80 7.78
CA VAL A 286 -23.35 -14.30 6.64
C VAL A 286 -22.57 -13.34 5.73
N CYS A 287 -21.52 -12.71 6.26
CA CYS A 287 -20.63 -11.83 5.53
C CYS A 287 -19.59 -12.61 4.69
N GLY A 288 -19.57 -13.94 4.78
CA GLY A 288 -18.68 -14.81 4.00
C GLY A 288 -17.20 -14.55 4.23
N TYR A 289 -16.81 -14.01 5.39
CA TYR A 289 -15.42 -13.69 5.71
C TYR A 289 -14.46 -14.86 5.43
N GLY A 290 -13.31 -14.56 4.83
CA GLY A 290 -12.34 -15.56 4.38
C GLY A 290 -12.55 -16.07 2.95
N ARG A 291 -13.73 -15.85 2.34
CA ARG A 291 -13.97 -16.14 0.92
C ARG A 291 -13.50 -15.00 0.02
N ALA A 292 -13.15 -15.31 -1.22
CA ALA A 292 -12.75 -14.30 -2.22
C ALA A 292 -13.87 -13.26 -2.49
N ASP A 293 -15.12 -13.70 -2.46
CA ASP A 293 -16.35 -12.89 -2.60
C ASP A 293 -16.95 -12.48 -1.24
N GLY A 294 -16.25 -12.73 -0.14
CA GLY A 294 -16.64 -12.35 1.22
C GLY A 294 -16.21 -10.95 1.64
N LEU A 295 -16.54 -10.60 2.87
CA LEU A 295 -16.01 -9.43 3.56
C LEU A 295 -14.48 -9.54 3.69
N CYS A 296 -13.76 -8.44 3.50
CA CYS A 296 -12.30 -8.40 3.34
C CYS A 296 -11.76 -9.27 2.18
N GLY A 297 -12.63 -9.72 1.27
CA GLY A 297 -12.26 -10.44 0.06
C GLY A 297 -11.71 -9.52 -1.04
N VAL A 298 -11.63 -10.05 -2.26
CA VAL A 298 -11.01 -9.37 -3.41
C VAL A 298 -11.73 -8.04 -3.71
N TYR A 299 -10.93 -6.96 -3.79
CA TYR A 299 -11.38 -5.57 -3.98
C TYR A 299 -12.38 -5.02 -2.94
N CYS A 300 -12.60 -5.75 -1.84
CA CYS A 300 -13.38 -5.26 -0.71
C CYS A 300 -12.61 -4.11 -0.03
N ARG A 301 -13.33 -3.07 0.41
CA ARG A 301 -12.75 -1.91 1.12
C ARG A 301 -13.29 -1.78 2.54
N HIS A 302 -14.14 -2.71 2.96
CA HIS A 302 -14.69 -2.74 4.29
C HIS A 302 -13.60 -3.01 5.31
N ARG A 303 -13.70 -2.30 6.41
CA ARG A 303 -12.99 -2.55 7.65
C ARG A 303 -13.99 -3.08 8.66
N MET A 304 -13.44 -3.69 9.69
CA MET A 304 -14.20 -4.10 10.86
C MET A 304 -13.68 -3.29 12.03
N TYR A 305 -14.49 -3.18 13.08
CA TYR A 305 -14.11 -2.57 14.35
C TYR A 305 -14.62 -3.45 15.48
N PRO A 306 -13.82 -3.74 16.52
CA PRO A 306 -14.35 -4.38 17.72
C PRO A 306 -15.46 -3.51 18.31
N TYR A 307 -16.57 -4.13 18.70
CA TYR A 307 -17.71 -3.42 19.27
C TYR A 307 -17.94 -3.91 20.71
N PHE A 308 -18.11 -2.98 21.64
CA PHE A 308 -18.38 -3.28 23.05
C PHE A 308 -19.75 -2.71 23.41
N GLU A 309 -20.70 -3.59 23.68
CA GLU A 309 -22.05 -3.16 24.04
C GLU A 309 -22.03 -2.32 25.33
N GLY A 310 -22.72 -1.17 25.31
CA GLY A 310 -22.74 -0.22 26.42
C GLY A 310 -21.55 0.75 26.49
N ILE A 311 -20.47 0.52 25.73
CA ILE A 311 -19.29 1.39 25.67
C ILE A 311 -19.16 2.02 24.27
N SER A 312 -19.26 1.22 23.22
CA SER A 312 -19.13 1.65 21.84
C SER A 312 -20.42 2.28 21.32
N GLN A 313 -20.31 3.47 20.74
CA GLN A 313 -21.39 4.04 19.94
C GLN A 313 -21.25 3.60 18.48
N PRO A 314 -22.33 3.13 17.82
CA PRO A 314 -22.30 2.81 16.40
C PRO A 314 -21.84 4.02 15.58
N ASN A 315 -20.98 3.78 14.60
CA ASN A 315 -20.48 4.85 13.76
C ASN A 315 -21.59 5.36 12.82
N ASN A 316 -21.62 6.67 12.60
CA ASN A 316 -22.45 7.24 11.55
C ASN A 316 -21.69 7.17 10.22
N TRP A 317 -22.28 6.51 9.23
CA TRP A 317 -21.61 6.24 7.97
C TRP A 317 -22.27 6.97 6.80
N PRO A 318 -21.49 7.39 5.78
CA PRO A 318 -22.05 8.01 4.60
C PRO A 318 -22.94 7.03 3.84
N LYS A 319 -24.16 7.45 3.51
CA LYS A 319 -25.06 6.72 2.62
C LYS A 319 -24.60 6.84 1.17
N ASP A 320 -24.99 5.88 0.34
CA ASP A 320 -24.79 6.02 -1.10
C ASP A 320 -25.57 7.24 -1.61
N PRO A 321 -24.97 8.04 -2.51
CA PRO A 321 -25.67 9.16 -3.10
C PRO A 321 -26.71 8.64 -4.11
N GLU A 322 -27.70 9.48 -4.40
CA GLU A 322 -28.72 9.18 -5.39
C GLU A 322 -28.10 8.91 -6.78
N PRO A 323 -28.68 7.98 -7.57
CA PRO A 323 -28.18 7.70 -8.91
C PRO A 323 -28.19 8.94 -9.82
N LEU A 324 -27.14 9.10 -10.62
CA LEU A 324 -26.95 10.23 -11.52
C LEU A 324 -27.02 9.80 -12.98
N LYS A 325 -27.40 10.71 -13.87
CA LYS A 325 -27.48 10.45 -15.32
C LYS A 325 -26.27 11.02 -16.05
N TYR A 326 -25.74 10.27 -17.02
CA TYR A 326 -24.69 10.71 -17.92
C TYR A 326 -24.92 10.11 -19.31
N HIS A 327 -24.94 10.94 -20.35
CA HIS A 327 -25.23 10.53 -21.74
C HIS A 327 -26.44 9.57 -21.87
N GLY A 328 -27.55 9.91 -21.21
CA GLY A 328 -28.79 9.13 -21.27
C GLY A 328 -28.83 7.85 -20.42
N ARG A 329 -27.73 7.48 -19.75
CA ARG A 329 -27.67 6.31 -18.85
C ARG A 329 -27.65 6.73 -17.38
N THR A 330 -28.43 6.03 -16.55
CA THR A 330 -28.41 6.18 -15.10
C THR A 330 -27.31 5.32 -14.48
N TYR A 331 -26.56 5.89 -13.54
CA TYR A 331 -25.49 5.24 -12.81
C TYR A 331 -25.75 5.35 -11.32
N THR A 332 -25.78 4.22 -10.62
CA THR A 332 -25.55 4.22 -9.17
C THR A 332 -24.10 4.63 -8.88
N TYR A 333 -23.78 5.02 -7.66
CA TYR A 333 -22.40 5.32 -7.30
C TYR A 333 -21.46 4.11 -7.51
N TYR A 334 -21.96 2.90 -7.25
CA TYR A 334 -21.21 1.68 -7.57
C TYR A 334 -20.93 1.58 -9.07
N ASP A 335 -21.95 1.71 -9.93
CA ASP A 335 -21.80 1.63 -11.39
C ASP A 335 -20.87 2.70 -11.94
N ALA A 336 -20.97 3.93 -11.40
CA ALA A 336 -20.09 5.03 -11.77
C ALA A 336 -18.62 4.68 -11.45
N THR A 337 -18.33 4.09 -10.29
CA THR A 337 -16.96 3.66 -9.97
C THR A 337 -16.48 2.49 -10.85
N GLN A 338 -17.37 1.60 -11.30
CA GLN A 338 -17.01 0.53 -12.26
C GLN A 338 -16.69 1.11 -13.64
N GLN A 339 -17.49 2.07 -14.10
CA GLN A 339 -17.25 2.77 -15.35
C GLN A 339 -15.94 3.58 -15.31
N GLN A 340 -15.66 4.26 -14.20
CA GLN A 340 -14.39 4.94 -13.96
C GLN A 340 -13.20 3.96 -14.09
N ARG A 341 -13.29 2.76 -13.52
CA ARG A 341 -12.25 1.72 -13.63
C ARG A 341 -12.11 1.17 -15.05
N LYS A 342 -13.20 1.14 -15.84
CA LYS A 342 -13.15 0.77 -17.26
C LYS A 342 -12.34 1.81 -18.03
N MET A 343 -12.69 3.08 -17.90
CA MET A 343 -11.94 4.19 -18.52
C MET A 343 -10.45 4.18 -18.11
N GLU A 344 -10.14 3.95 -16.83
CA GLU A 344 -8.76 3.81 -16.33
C GLU A 344 -7.98 2.65 -16.99
N ARG A 345 -8.65 1.54 -17.34
CA ARG A 345 -8.03 0.42 -18.05
C ARG A 345 -7.79 0.78 -19.52
N ASP A 346 -8.76 1.42 -20.16
CA ASP A 346 -8.69 1.81 -21.57
C ASP A 346 -7.55 2.82 -21.79
N ILE A 347 -7.44 3.83 -20.92
CA ILE A 347 -6.33 4.81 -20.95
C ILE A 347 -4.97 4.14 -20.75
N ARG A 348 -4.88 3.14 -19.85
CA ARG A 348 -3.61 2.40 -19.66
C ARG A 348 -3.24 1.58 -20.87
N ALA A 349 -4.21 0.96 -21.54
CA ALA A 349 -3.94 0.20 -22.76
C ALA A 349 -3.31 1.12 -23.82
N LEU A 350 -3.90 2.30 -24.05
CA LEU A 350 -3.33 3.30 -24.97
C LEU A 350 -1.95 3.80 -24.53
N ARG A 351 -1.73 4.02 -23.23
CA ARG A 351 -0.41 4.47 -22.73
C ARG A 351 0.68 3.40 -22.89
N ARG A 352 0.34 2.11 -22.80
CA ARG A 352 1.28 1.01 -23.10
C ARG A 352 1.60 0.95 -24.59
N GLU A 353 0.58 1.10 -25.42
CA GLU A 353 0.73 1.17 -26.87
C GLU A 353 1.64 2.34 -27.26
N LEU A 354 1.40 3.52 -26.67
CA LEU A 354 2.26 4.71 -26.84
C LEU A 354 3.72 4.42 -26.47
N GLU A 355 3.96 3.79 -25.32
CA GLU A 355 5.31 3.43 -24.87
C GLU A 355 5.99 2.44 -25.83
N ALA A 356 5.26 1.42 -26.28
CA ALA A 356 5.77 0.43 -27.23
C ALA A 356 6.09 1.06 -28.60
N THR A 357 5.20 1.91 -29.12
CA THR A 357 5.41 2.63 -30.39
C THR A 357 6.60 3.57 -30.32
N ASN A 358 6.76 4.30 -29.20
CA ASN A 358 7.94 5.14 -28.97
C ASN A 358 9.24 4.32 -28.94
N ALA A 359 9.22 3.12 -28.34
CA ALA A 359 10.41 2.27 -28.25
C ALA A 359 10.91 1.78 -29.61
N ILE A 360 10.03 1.66 -30.62
CA ILE A 360 10.37 1.26 -31.99
C ILE A 360 10.52 2.47 -32.94
N GLY A 361 10.40 3.71 -32.45
CA GLY A 361 10.50 4.92 -33.26
C GLY A 361 9.32 5.20 -34.20
N GLY A 362 8.13 4.68 -33.90
CA GLY A 362 6.91 4.90 -34.70
C GLY A 362 6.23 6.25 -34.43
N ASP A 363 5.24 6.62 -35.25
CA ASP A 363 4.42 7.82 -35.05
C ASP A 363 3.42 7.65 -33.90
N THR A 364 3.43 8.59 -32.97
CA THR A 364 2.65 8.57 -31.74
C THR A 364 1.58 9.65 -31.64
N LYS A 365 1.48 10.54 -32.63
CA LYS A 365 0.57 11.71 -32.58
C LYS A 365 -0.89 11.33 -32.37
N GLU A 366 -1.36 10.29 -33.07
CA GLU A 366 -2.74 9.81 -32.94
C GLU A 366 -3.01 9.23 -31.55
N LEU A 367 -2.09 8.40 -31.04
CA LEU A 367 -2.20 7.79 -29.71
C LEU A 367 -2.23 8.85 -28.62
N GLU A 368 -1.38 9.86 -28.71
CA GLU A 368 -1.38 10.98 -27.76
C GLU A 368 -2.70 11.76 -27.80
N ALA A 369 -3.24 12.04 -29.00
CA ALA A 369 -4.52 12.72 -29.15
C ALA A 369 -5.66 11.91 -28.53
N ARG A 370 -5.68 10.59 -28.75
CA ARG A 370 -6.66 9.66 -28.16
C ARG A 370 -6.54 9.61 -26.64
N ILE A 371 -5.32 9.54 -26.09
CA ILE A 371 -5.08 9.57 -24.64
C ILE A 371 -5.58 10.89 -24.03
N ARG A 372 -5.30 12.04 -24.67
CA ARG A 372 -5.80 13.35 -24.21
C ARG A 372 -7.33 13.39 -24.20
N SER A 373 -7.97 12.95 -25.29
CA SER A 373 -9.43 12.90 -25.40
C SER A 373 -10.07 11.99 -24.34
N GLN A 374 -9.58 10.75 -24.18
CA GLN A 374 -10.11 9.84 -23.17
C GLN A 374 -9.85 10.30 -21.73
N THR A 375 -8.70 10.95 -21.47
CA THR A 375 -8.41 11.50 -20.14
C THR A 375 -9.37 12.67 -19.81
N LYS A 376 -9.66 13.52 -20.80
CA LYS A 376 -10.66 14.59 -20.66
C LYS A 376 -12.04 14.00 -20.36
N GLU A 377 -12.46 12.99 -21.11
CA GLU A 377 -13.74 12.32 -20.88
C GLU A 377 -13.81 11.64 -19.51
N TYR A 378 -12.72 11.03 -19.07
CA TYR A 378 -12.58 10.48 -17.72
C TYR A 378 -12.78 11.54 -16.63
N HIS A 379 -12.21 12.74 -16.80
CA HIS A 379 -12.40 13.86 -15.86
C HIS A 379 -13.82 14.41 -15.93
N ASN A 380 -14.40 14.56 -17.13
CA ASN A 380 -15.79 15.00 -17.30
C ASN A 380 -16.77 14.05 -16.63
N PHE A 381 -16.65 12.75 -16.91
CA PHE A 381 -17.45 11.70 -16.27
C PHE A 381 -17.29 11.71 -14.75
N SER A 382 -16.05 11.81 -14.27
CA SER A 382 -15.77 11.83 -12.83
C SER A 382 -16.41 13.05 -12.15
N LYS A 383 -16.33 14.22 -12.78
CA LYS A 383 -16.97 15.46 -12.30
C LYS A 383 -18.49 15.34 -12.30
N ALA A 384 -19.08 14.85 -13.38
CA ALA A 384 -20.53 14.68 -13.53
C ALA A 384 -21.11 13.70 -12.51
N MET A 385 -20.37 12.64 -12.17
CA MET A 385 -20.78 11.62 -11.19
C MET A 385 -20.34 11.95 -9.76
N HIS A 386 -19.76 13.13 -9.51
CA HIS A 386 -19.22 13.53 -8.20
C HIS A 386 -18.24 12.51 -7.58
N ILE A 387 -17.45 11.82 -8.41
CA ILE A 387 -16.41 10.89 -7.98
C ILE A 387 -15.02 11.51 -8.16
N ARG A 388 -14.15 11.36 -7.15
CA ARG A 388 -12.78 11.86 -7.23
C ARG A 388 -11.98 11.15 -8.36
N PRO A 389 -11.37 11.89 -9.31
CA PRO A 389 -10.45 11.30 -10.29
C PRO A 389 -9.18 10.81 -9.61
N LYS A 390 -8.61 9.72 -10.13
CA LYS A 390 -7.47 8.99 -9.56
C LYS A 390 -6.42 8.78 -10.65
N ASP A 391 -5.75 9.86 -11.02
CA ASP A 391 -4.83 9.84 -12.16
C ASP A 391 -3.65 8.89 -11.99
N ASN A 392 -3.26 8.58 -10.75
CA ASN A 392 -2.27 7.55 -10.46
C ASN A 392 -2.67 6.16 -10.99
N ARG A 393 -3.96 5.86 -11.13
CA ARG A 393 -4.45 4.53 -11.54
C ARG A 393 -4.34 4.27 -13.03
N HIS A 394 -4.32 5.32 -13.85
CA HIS A 394 -4.17 5.18 -15.30
C HIS A 394 -2.75 5.45 -15.81
N ARG A 395 -1.79 5.73 -14.92
CA ARG A 395 -0.36 5.79 -15.25
C ARG A 395 0.20 4.40 -15.55
N VAL A 396 1.13 4.36 -16.50
CA VAL A 396 1.96 3.19 -16.82
C VAL A 396 3.38 3.47 -16.34
N ILE A 397 4.06 2.46 -15.81
CA ILE A 397 5.44 2.58 -15.36
C ILE A 397 6.34 2.55 -16.60
N ALA A 398 7.15 3.60 -16.79
CA ALA A 398 8.08 3.68 -17.91
C ALA A 398 9.11 2.54 -17.89
N GLY A 399 9.47 2.06 -19.08
CA GLY A 399 10.37 0.93 -19.30
C GLY A 399 9.72 -0.44 -19.14
N THR A 400 8.42 -0.51 -18.84
CA THR A 400 7.72 -1.79 -18.64
C THR A 400 7.07 -2.31 -19.91
N SER A 401 6.98 -1.52 -20.98
CA SER A 401 6.46 -2.00 -22.27
C SER A 401 7.58 -2.37 -23.26
N ASP A 402 8.81 -1.92 -23.01
CA ASP A 402 9.98 -2.21 -23.85
C ASP A 402 10.54 -3.63 -23.57
N LEU A 403 10.35 -4.54 -24.53
CA LEU A 403 10.84 -5.92 -24.43
C LEU A 403 12.34 -6.05 -24.67
N SER A 404 12.96 -5.13 -25.42
CA SER A 404 14.38 -5.20 -25.77
C SER A 404 15.30 -5.04 -24.56
N LYS A 405 14.80 -4.39 -23.50
CA LYS A 405 15.55 -4.13 -22.26
C LYS A 405 15.34 -5.19 -21.17
N THR A 406 14.57 -6.24 -21.46
CA THR A 406 14.28 -7.30 -20.48
C THR A 406 15.43 -8.32 -20.41
N ASN A 407 15.59 -8.94 -19.24
CA ASN A 407 16.59 -10.00 -19.06
C ASN A 407 16.30 -11.20 -19.98
N ALA A 408 15.02 -11.54 -20.17
CA ALA A 408 14.60 -12.61 -21.08
C ALA A 408 15.07 -12.40 -22.53
N PHE A 409 15.14 -11.15 -22.98
CA PHE A 409 15.66 -10.81 -24.32
C PHE A 409 17.19 -10.88 -24.39
N ARG A 410 17.89 -10.48 -23.32
CA ARG A 410 19.36 -10.50 -23.23
C ARG A 410 19.94 -11.92 -23.28
N TYR A 411 19.24 -12.92 -22.75
CA TYR A 411 19.68 -14.33 -22.79
C TYR A 411 19.49 -15.02 -24.16
N LYS A 412 18.81 -14.37 -25.13
CA LYS A 412 18.62 -14.91 -26.50
C LYS A 412 19.66 -14.41 -27.51
N ARG A 413 20.59 -13.56 -27.09
CA ARG A 413 21.83 -13.21 -27.81
C ARG A 413 22.98 -13.87 -27.08
#